data_AF-A0A3S2VJS5-F1
#
_entry.id   AF-A0A3S2VJS5-F1
#
_cell.length_a   1.000
_cell.length_b   1.000
_cell.length_c   1.000
_cell.angle_alpha   90.00
_cell.angle_beta   90.00
_cell.angle_gamma   90.00
#
_symmetry.space_group_name_H-M   'P 1'
#
loop_
_entity.id
_entity.type
_entity.pdbx_description
1 polymer ?
#
loop_
_entity_poly.entity_id
_entity_poly.type
_entity_poly.pdbx_seq_one_letter_code
_entity_poly.pdbx_strand_id
1 'polypeptide(L)'
;MWDEPNRQRNLKPEPEGHGLDFMAVEAGFDLSSALFVPAAPGRDGRPRFLALGLFGERLRALVFAPLGSEAISLISFRRASAKERKVCHDAQGECSAPLG
;
A
#
# COMPACT_ATOMS: atom_id res chain seq x y z
N MET A 1 5.89 10.30 4.55
CA MET A 1 5.19 11.02 5.64
C MET A 1 3.81 10.43 5.87
N TRP A 2 3.15 10.73 6.99
CA TRP A 2 1.76 10.34 7.27
C TRP A 2 1.16 11.24 8.36
N ASP A 3 -0.17 11.24 8.45
CA ASP A 3 -0.86 11.77 9.64
C ASP A 3 -0.81 10.72 10.75
N GLU A 4 -0.42 11.11 11.97
CA GLU A 4 -0.28 10.17 13.08
C GLU A 4 -1.59 9.40 13.40
N PRO A 5 -2.79 9.99 13.32
CA PRO A 5 -4.04 9.23 13.46
C PRO A 5 -4.19 8.09 12.43
N ASN A 6 -3.66 8.25 11.20
CA ASN A 6 -3.71 7.18 10.20
C ASN A 6 -2.78 6.03 10.58
N ARG A 7 -1.54 6.34 11.00
CA ARG A 7 -0.59 5.33 11.46
C ARG A 7 -1.15 4.55 12.66
N GLN A 8 -1.68 5.25 13.66
CA GLN A 8 -2.26 4.63 14.85
C GLN A 8 -3.45 3.71 14.50
N ARG A 9 -4.30 4.10 13.54
CA ARG A 9 -5.37 3.23 13.04
C ARG A 9 -4.81 2.01 12.30
N ASN A 10 -3.78 2.19 11.49
CA ASN A 10 -3.19 1.11 10.70
C ASN A 10 -2.49 0.06 11.57
N LEU A 11 -1.88 0.50 12.67
CA LEU A 11 -1.19 -0.34 13.65
C LEU A 11 -2.11 -1.25 14.45
N LYS A 12 -3.39 -0.88 14.64
CA LYS A 12 -4.34 -1.73 15.37
C LYS A 12 -4.47 -3.09 14.68
N PRO A 13 -4.63 -4.20 15.45
CA PRO A 13 -4.86 -5.51 14.86
C PRO A 13 -6.18 -5.53 14.08
N GLU A 14 -6.34 -6.55 13.25
CA GLU A 14 -7.63 -6.82 12.59
C GLU A 14 -8.66 -7.26 13.65
N PRO A 15 -9.93 -6.83 13.54
CA PRO A 15 -10.52 -6.08 12.42
C PRO A 15 -10.43 -4.54 12.54
N GLU A 16 -9.91 -3.97 13.64
CA GLU A 16 -9.91 -2.53 13.89
C GLU A 16 -8.89 -1.75 13.03
N GLY A 17 -7.84 -2.42 12.58
CA GLY A 17 -6.78 -1.90 11.72
C GLY A 17 -6.17 -3.01 10.87
N HIS A 18 -4.87 -2.95 10.60
CA HIS A 18 -4.17 -3.90 9.72
C HIS A 18 -2.97 -4.59 10.37
N GLY A 19 -2.61 -4.20 11.61
CA GLY A 19 -1.45 -4.73 12.33
C GLY A 19 -0.12 -4.41 11.65
N LEU A 20 -0.06 -3.39 10.80
CA LEU A 20 1.14 -3.02 10.04
C LEU A 20 1.51 -1.56 10.32
N ASP A 21 2.80 -1.31 10.53
CA ASP A 21 3.31 0.05 10.75
C ASP A 21 3.72 0.70 9.42
N PHE A 22 3.40 1.97 9.26
CA PHE A 22 3.91 2.80 8.16
C PHE A 22 5.42 2.97 8.20
N MET A 23 6.04 2.96 9.39
CA MET A 23 7.50 3.00 9.51
C MET A 23 8.19 1.80 8.83
N ALA A 24 7.50 0.66 8.72
CA ALA A 24 8.08 -0.53 8.09
C ALA A 24 8.13 -0.43 6.56
N VAL A 25 7.36 0.48 5.95
CA VAL A 25 7.25 0.60 4.49
C VAL A 25 8.59 0.98 3.87
N GLU A 26 9.29 1.96 4.43
CA GLU A 26 10.57 2.45 3.91
C GLU A 26 11.66 1.37 3.89
N ALA A 27 11.68 0.51 4.92
CA ALA A 27 12.70 -0.51 5.06
C ALA A 27 12.39 -1.83 4.34
N GLY A 28 11.13 -2.10 3.98
CA GLY A 28 10.72 -3.45 3.59
C GLY A 28 9.68 -3.56 2.49
N PHE A 29 9.06 -2.47 2.03
CA PHE A 29 8.16 -2.52 0.89
C PHE A 29 8.95 -2.37 -0.40
N ASP A 30 8.91 -3.38 -1.26
CA ASP A 30 9.57 -3.33 -2.55
C ASP A 30 8.75 -2.45 -3.51
N LEU A 31 9.19 -1.19 -3.65
CA LEU A 31 8.63 -0.23 -4.59
C LEU A 31 9.09 -0.47 -6.03
N SER A 32 10.23 -1.15 -6.23
CA SER A 32 10.83 -1.33 -7.55
C SER A 32 10.03 -2.31 -8.42
N SER A 33 9.38 -3.26 -7.76
CA SER A 33 8.50 -4.29 -8.36
C SER A 33 7.01 -3.98 -8.14
N ALA A 34 6.68 -2.82 -7.57
CA ALA A 34 5.30 -2.51 -7.22
C ALA A 34 4.50 -2.08 -8.46
N LEU A 35 3.29 -2.63 -8.60
CA LEU A 35 2.30 -2.15 -9.56
C LEU A 35 1.56 -0.94 -8.98
N PHE A 36 1.62 0.19 -9.68
CA PHE A 36 0.91 1.41 -9.30
C PHE A 36 -0.39 1.58 -10.08
N VAL A 37 -1.51 1.75 -9.37
CA VAL A 37 -2.82 2.00 -9.98
C VAL A 37 -3.55 3.16 -9.28
N PRO A 38 -4.44 3.88 -9.99
CA PRO A 38 -5.32 4.85 -9.35
C PRO A 38 -6.20 4.18 -8.29
N ALA A 39 -6.37 4.85 -7.15
CA ALA A 39 -7.30 4.45 -6.10
C ALA A 39 -8.48 5.43 -6.04
N ALA A 40 -9.54 5.05 -5.32
CA ALA A 40 -10.66 5.95 -5.07
C ALA A 40 -10.15 7.24 -4.39
N PRO A 41 -10.54 8.43 -4.88
CA PRO A 41 -10.08 9.69 -4.30
C PRO A 41 -10.53 9.83 -2.85
N GLY A 42 -9.83 10.70 -2.12
CA GLY A 42 -10.21 11.02 -0.76
C GLY A 42 -11.56 11.73 -0.67
N ARG A 43 -12.12 11.79 0.54
CA ARG A 43 -13.34 12.57 0.83
C ARG A 43 -13.16 14.07 0.54
N ASP A 44 -11.91 14.53 0.55
CA ASP A 44 -11.47 15.86 0.20
C ASP A 44 -11.21 16.04 -1.32
N GLY A 45 -11.51 15.04 -2.13
CA GLY A 45 -11.31 15.06 -3.59
C GLY A 45 -9.86 14.85 -4.03
N ARG A 46 -8.90 14.71 -3.12
CA ARG A 46 -7.48 14.52 -3.49
C ARG A 46 -7.28 13.16 -4.17
N PRO A 47 -6.44 13.09 -5.23
CA PRO A 47 -6.12 11.83 -5.87
C PRO A 47 -5.40 10.91 -4.87
N ARG A 48 -5.70 9.62 -4.97
CA ARG A 48 -5.02 8.58 -4.22
C ARG A 48 -4.53 7.53 -5.19
N PHE A 49 -3.44 6.88 -4.81
CA PHE A 49 -2.83 5.81 -5.57
C PHE A 49 -2.68 4.59 -4.68
N LEU A 50 -2.68 3.44 -5.31
CA LEU A 50 -2.44 2.14 -4.71
C LEU A 50 -1.16 1.57 -5.32
N ALA A 51 -0.18 1.27 -4.48
CA ALA A 51 0.94 0.41 -4.82
C ALA A 51 0.64 -1.01 -4.34
N LEU A 52 0.69 -1.97 -5.26
CA LEU A 52 0.66 -3.40 -4.98
C LEU A 52 2.08 -3.95 -5.12
N GLY A 53 2.68 -4.30 -3.99
CA GLY A 53 4.08 -4.68 -3.93
C GLY A 53 4.37 -5.65 -2.80
N LEU A 54 5.57 -6.21 -2.81
CA LEU A 54 5.99 -7.18 -1.82
C LEU A 54 6.43 -6.50 -0.53
N PHE A 55 6.10 -7.13 0.58
CA PHE A 55 6.66 -6.83 1.90
C PHE A 55 7.05 -8.15 2.55
N GLY A 56 8.34 -8.45 2.53
CA GLY A 56 8.82 -9.83 2.65
C GLY A 56 8.25 -10.70 1.52
N GLU A 57 7.73 -11.88 1.85
CA GLU A 57 7.18 -12.82 0.86
C GLU A 57 5.69 -12.61 0.54
N ARG A 58 5.08 -11.54 1.06
CA ARG A 58 3.63 -11.35 0.99
C ARG A 58 3.28 -10.10 0.20
N LEU A 59 2.32 -10.24 -0.72
CA LEU A 59 1.75 -9.08 -1.40
C LEU A 59 0.96 -8.19 -0.44
N ARG A 60 1.28 -6.90 -0.46
CA ARG A 60 0.62 -5.86 0.32
C ARG A 60 0.10 -4.75 -0.59
N ALA A 61 -0.89 -4.05 -0.05
CA ALA A 61 -1.50 -2.87 -0.65
C ALA A 61 -1.11 -1.65 0.17
N LEU A 62 -0.44 -0.69 -0.46
CA LEU A 62 -0.08 0.59 0.12
C LEU A 62 -0.86 1.70 -0.58
N VAL A 63 -1.75 2.37 0.14
CA VAL A 63 -2.50 3.52 -0.36
C VAL A 63 -1.79 4.80 0.08
N PHE A 64 -1.55 5.69 -0.86
CA PHE A 64 -0.90 6.98 -0.62
C PHE A 64 -1.52 8.10 -1.45
N ALA A 65 -1.24 9.34 -1.08
CA ALA A 65 -1.57 10.52 -1.87
C ALA A 65 -0.34 11.42 -2.04
N PRO A 66 -0.23 12.18 -3.14
CA PRO A 66 0.78 13.21 -3.28
C PRO A 66 0.66 14.29 -2.19
N LEU A 67 1.80 14.77 -1.73
CA LEU A 67 1.94 15.89 -0.81
C LEU A 67 2.82 16.95 -1.48
N GLY A 68 2.19 17.89 -2.18
CA GLY A 68 2.90 18.79 -3.09
C GLY A 68 3.52 18.01 -4.26
N SER A 69 4.68 18.47 -4.74
CA SER A 69 5.42 17.85 -5.86
C SER A 69 6.54 16.90 -5.43
N GLU A 70 6.93 16.90 -4.16
CA GLU A 70 8.18 16.28 -3.71
C GLU A 70 7.97 15.10 -2.74
N ALA A 71 6.75 14.91 -2.23
CA ALA A 71 6.49 13.92 -1.19
C ALA A 71 5.19 13.16 -1.40
N ILE A 72 5.06 12.04 -0.69
CA ILE A 72 3.83 11.27 -0.54
C ILE A 72 3.42 11.16 0.93
N SER A 73 2.12 11.15 1.16
CA SER A 73 1.50 10.84 2.45
C SER A 73 0.90 9.44 2.41
N LEU A 74 1.34 8.58 3.35
CA LEU A 74 0.81 7.23 3.51
C LEU A 74 -0.55 7.28 4.21
N ILE A 75 -1.51 6.53 3.67
CA ILE A 75 -2.91 6.54 4.11
C ILE A 75 -3.32 5.19 4.69
N SER A 76 -2.90 4.09 4.07
CA SER A 76 -3.23 2.73 4.53
C SER A 76 -2.18 1.74 4.02
N PHE A 77 -1.80 0.79 4.86
CA PHE A 77 -0.89 -0.30 4.54
C PHE A 77 -1.48 -1.60 5.04
N ARG A 78 -1.83 -2.50 4.13
CA ARG A 78 -2.65 -3.68 4.46
C ARG A 78 -2.32 -4.88 3.61
N ARG A 79 -2.90 -6.02 3.97
CA ARG A 79 -2.93 -7.20 3.09
C ARG A 79 -3.65 -6.85 1.78
N ALA A 80 -3.07 -7.27 0.66
CA ALA A 80 -3.76 -7.21 -0.63
C ALA A 80 -4.97 -8.14 -0.63
N SER A 81 -6.11 -7.66 -1.11
CA SER A 81 -7.34 -8.43 -1.30
C SER A 81 -7.17 -9.47 -2.43
N ALA A 82 -8.13 -10.40 -2.54
CA ALA A 82 -8.11 -11.38 -3.63
C ALA A 82 -8.13 -10.72 -5.02
N LYS A 83 -8.93 -9.65 -5.17
CA LYS A 83 -9.01 -8.88 -6.42
C LYS A 83 -7.67 -8.21 -6.76
N GLU A 84 -7.04 -7.58 -5.78
CA GLU A 84 -5.73 -6.92 -5.96
C GLU A 84 -4.63 -7.92 -6.30
N ARG A 85 -4.61 -9.09 -5.65
CA ARG A 85 -3.68 -10.18 -6.02
C ARG A 85 -3.87 -10.62 -7.46
N LYS A 86 -5.11 -10.74 -7.92
CA LYS A 86 -5.41 -11.08 -9.32
C LYS A 86 -4.89 -10.00 -10.27
N VAL A 87 -5.08 -8.71 -9.96
CA VAL A 87 -4.57 -7.61 -10.77
C VAL A 87 -3.04 -7.65 -10.89
N CYS A 88 -2.31 -7.82 -9.78
CA CYS A 88 -0.85 -7.99 -9.82
C CYS A 88 -0.45 -9.20 -10.67
N HIS A 89 -1.12 -10.33 -10.49
CA HIS A 89 -0.84 -11.55 -11.24
C HIS A 89 -1.12 -11.39 -12.74
N ASP A 90 -2.17 -10.69 -13.15
CA ASP A 90 -2.48 -10.53 -14.58
C ASP A 90 -1.51 -9.56 -15.28
N ALA A 91 -0.88 -8.66 -14.53
CA ALA A 91 0.04 -7.64 -15.04
C ALA A 91 1.48 -8.16 -15.25
N GLN A 92 1.72 -9.48 -15.37
CA GLN A 92 3.05 -10.10 -15.26
C GLN A 92 4.17 -9.38 -16.04
N GLY A 93 5.16 -8.94 -15.27
CA GLY A 93 6.37 -8.21 -15.65
C GLY A 93 7.01 -7.53 -14.42
N GLU A 94 6.18 -7.08 -13.47
CA GLU A 94 6.62 -6.20 -12.37
C GLU A 94 6.39 -6.77 -10.98
N CYS A 95 5.34 -7.54 -10.71
CA CYS A 95 4.95 -7.96 -9.35
C CYS A 95 5.07 -9.48 -9.14
N SER A 96 6.24 -10.01 -8.75
CA SER A 96 6.39 -11.45 -8.44
C SER A 96 7.02 -11.71 -7.07
N ALA A 97 6.21 -12.15 -6.09
CA ALA A 97 6.70 -13.08 -5.07
C ALA A 97 6.44 -14.51 -5.58
N PRO A 98 7.35 -15.46 -5.32
CA PRO A 98 7.10 -16.85 -5.66
C PRO A 98 5.82 -17.33 -4.95
N LEU A 99 4.94 -17.98 -5.71
CA LEU A 99 3.81 -18.72 -5.15
C LEU A 99 4.39 -19.92 -4.38
N GLY A 100 4.68 -19.72 -3.10
CA GLY A 100 4.95 -20.80 -2.14
C GLY A 100 3.68 -21.29 -1.46
#